data_AF-A0A3A5L2Y8-F1
#
_entry.id   AF-A0A3A5L2Y8-F1
#
_cell.length_a   1.000
_cell.length_b   1.000
_cell.length_c   1.000
_cell.angle_alpha   90.00
_cell.angle_beta   90.00
_cell.angle_gamma   90.00
#
_symmetry.space_group_name_H-M   'P 1'
#
loop_
_entity.id
_entity.type
_entity.pdbx_description
1 polymer ?
#
loop_
_entity_poly.entity_id
_entity_poly.type
_entity_poly.pdbx_seq_one_letter_code
_entity_poly.pdbx_strand_id
1 'polypeptide(L)'
;MSMRLLAIAVLLLTALAARAQPVPCPPGNANLPSFYDDATLFRDAIAKVADVEPSNQRLTGIIVPHHLLAADLVALGFHAASGFRYKRIVILSPDHFHKTRKLFATTTRGFDTVLGPVAVDTEAAQRLEANGDMVEESCLFAKEHGVMAMLPFLHHYFPEAKIVPVAMSVKARRADWDKLAEALKTIVDDDTLIVESTDFSHYLPQHDARRFDQQTLNVLAAGSLDGIAALLQPDHADSVGALYIQTKLQRTLFGAAPLVVANENSQETTTDYVEQTTSYIVALFGAFGPGFNNSARAEDNIYYFAGDVNFGRAMKKVLLRDGVADRIIDDVLALTGSRPLIVNLEGVVLPNVPEAIDDMTLAMPADLAIGMLKRLYVAGVSLANNHALDLGPSGYAETVRALAAAGIPHFGQGEALALGDLDLVGLTDIDTNGSKNIDLLTPALLDRLVGTNASRPLVAFVHWGREYKTEPSAREELLADQMRLRGVSAIVGSHPHVSSDSIVPLAGGDVAEVYSLGNFLFDQRAERSSGSMLELRVFAQGTIFPRLIPLPNYFEMGRK
;
A
#
# COMPACT_ATOMS: atom_id res chain seq x y z
N MET A 1 28.60 39.27 2.26
CA MET A 1 29.26 38.64 3.43
C MET A 1 28.78 37.19 3.47
N SER A 2 29.68 36.27 3.09
CA SER A 2 29.62 34.80 3.12
C SER A 2 28.44 34.03 2.47
N MET A 3 28.54 33.84 1.14
CA MET A 3 28.05 32.62 0.46
C MET A 3 28.77 31.39 1.03
N ARG A 4 28.04 30.41 1.55
CA ARG A 4 28.53 29.03 1.71
C ARG A 4 27.78 28.19 0.68
N LEU A 5 28.47 27.88 -0.42
CA LEU A 5 28.05 26.84 -1.35
C LEU A 5 28.05 25.51 -0.61
N LEU A 6 26.89 24.86 -0.53
CA LEU A 6 26.81 23.44 -0.23
C LEU A 6 27.11 22.69 -1.53
N ALA A 7 28.37 22.32 -1.73
CA ALA A 7 28.75 21.42 -2.82
C ALA A 7 28.32 20.01 -2.42
N ILE A 8 27.13 19.59 -2.84
CA ILE A 8 26.74 18.17 -2.82
C ILE A 8 27.56 17.49 -3.90
N ALA A 9 28.57 16.73 -3.50
CA ALA A 9 29.36 15.92 -4.40
C ALA A 9 28.52 14.75 -4.90
N VAL A 10 27.81 14.94 -6.02
CA VAL A 10 27.35 13.84 -6.86
C VAL A 10 28.59 13.23 -7.49
N LEU A 11 29.06 12.11 -6.94
CA LEU A 11 30.17 11.35 -7.49
C LEU A 11 29.69 10.61 -8.75
N LEU A 12 29.67 11.33 -9.88
CA LEU A 12 29.57 10.76 -11.21
C LEU A 12 30.80 9.86 -11.45
N LEU A 13 30.59 8.54 -11.46
CA LEU A 13 31.56 7.58 -11.96
C LEU A 13 31.08 7.05 -13.30
N THR A 14 31.49 7.74 -14.37
CA THR A 14 31.49 7.18 -15.72
C THR A 14 32.40 5.95 -15.73
N ALA A 15 31.81 4.76 -15.89
CA ALA A 15 32.54 3.50 -15.93
C ALA A 15 33.34 3.38 -17.25
N LEU A 16 34.64 3.70 -17.21
CA LEU A 16 35.58 2.98 -18.06
C LEU A 16 35.68 1.55 -17.52
N ALA A 17 35.52 0.56 -18.41
CA ALA A 17 35.66 -0.86 -18.12
C ALA A 17 37.11 -1.23 -17.75
N ALA A 18 37.57 -0.80 -16.57
CA ALA A 18 38.72 -1.38 -15.90
C ALA A 18 38.26 -2.70 -15.26
N ARG A 19 39.01 -3.79 -15.48
CA ARG A 19 38.79 -5.05 -14.74
C ARG A 19 38.79 -4.73 -13.25
N ALA A 20 37.63 -4.87 -12.62
CA ALA A 20 37.44 -4.60 -11.21
C ALA A 20 38.42 -5.45 -10.39
N GLN A 21 39.38 -4.82 -9.74
CA GLN A 21 40.16 -5.51 -8.71
C GLN A 21 39.23 -5.85 -7.54
N PRO A 22 39.29 -7.07 -7.00
CA PRO A 22 38.48 -7.46 -5.85
C PRO A 22 38.80 -6.56 -4.64
N VAL A 23 37.79 -6.19 -3.87
CA VAL A 23 37.96 -5.41 -2.65
C VAL A 23 38.73 -6.29 -1.66
N PRO A 24 39.95 -5.91 -1.23
CA PRO A 24 40.74 -6.76 -0.35
C PRO A 24 40.07 -6.86 1.01
N CYS A 25 39.94 -8.08 1.52
CA CYS A 25 39.44 -8.32 2.86
C CYS A 25 40.44 -7.82 3.91
N PRO A 26 39.96 -7.28 5.05
CA PRO A 26 40.79 -7.10 6.23
C PRO A 26 41.46 -8.41 6.66
N PRO A 27 42.67 -8.38 7.24
CA PRO A 27 43.36 -9.58 7.69
C PRO A 27 42.60 -10.29 8.81
N GLY A 28 42.66 -11.63 8.82
CA GLY A 28 42.01 -12.46 9.82
C GLY A 28 40.48 -12.33 9.82
N ASN A 29 39.88 -12.28 11.01
CA ASN A 29 38.44 -12.12 11.23
C ASN A 29 38.06 -10.69 11.64
N ALA A 30 38.89 -9.69 11.31
CA ALA A 30 38.59 -8.30 11.61
C ALA A 30 37.29 -7.86 10.92
N ASN A 31 36.56 -6.97 11.59
CA ASN A 31 35.38 -6.30 11.04
C ASN A 31 35.73 -5.54 9.76
N LEU A 32 34.75 -5.43 8.88
CA LEU A 32 34.79 -4.51 7.76
C LEU A 32 34.75 -3.07 8.32
N PRO A 33 35.63 -2.17 7.86
CA PRO A 33 35.78 -0.84 8.42
C PRO A 33 34.54 0.03 8.15
N SER A 34 34.38 1.07 8.97
CA SER A 34 33.28 2.02 8.76
C SER A 34 33.40 2.75 7.42
N PHE A 35 32.28 2.87 6.72
CA PHE A 35 32.19 3.60 5.45
C PHE A 35 31.94 5.10 5.66
N TYR A 36 31.18 5.44 6.69
CA TYR A 36 30.90 6.81 7.11
C TYR A 36 31.80 7.18 8.29
N ASP A 37 32.08 8.47 8.48
CA ASP A 37 32.92 8.99 9.56
C ASP A 37 32.17 9.95 10.51
N ASP A 38 31.01 10.46 10.08
CA ASP A 38 30.14 11.34 10.87
C ASP A 38 28.82 10.66 11.26
N ALA A 39 28.48 10.72 12.56
CA ALA A 39 27.26 10.19 13.12
C ALA A 39 26.06 11.15 13.07
N THR A 40 26.29 12.44 12.74
CA THR A 40 25.29 13.52 12.85
C THR A 40 24.05 13.22 12.01
N LEU A 41 24.23 12.89 10.72
CA LEU A 41 23.12 12.57 9.82
C LEU A 41 22.22 11.45 10.36
N PHE A 42 22.81 10.39 10.91
CA PHE A 42 22.06 9.26 11.45
C PHE A 42 21.29 9.64 12.72
N ARG A 43 21.91 10.41 13.63
CA ARG A 43 21.26 10.87 14.86
C ARG A 43 20.11 11.82 14.56
N ASP A 44 20.27 12.72 13.59
CA ASP A 44 19.24 13.66 13.17
C ASP A 44 18.05 12.93 12.55
N ALA A 45 18.31 11.94 11.68
CA ALA A 45 17.26 11.10 11.09
C ALA A 45 16.48 10.30 12.14
N ILE A 46 17.17 9.71 13.12
CA ILE A 46 16.54 9.01 14.25
C ILE A 46 15.67 9.98 15.08
N ALA A 47 16.17 11.18 15.36
CA ALA A 47 15.43 12.17 16.15
C ALA A 47 14.16 12.65 15.44
N LYS A 48 14.17 12.77 14.10
CA LYS A 48 13.00 13.21 13.31
C LYS A 48 11.80 12.28 13.41
N VAL A 49 12.02 10.97 13.59
CA VAL A 49 10.94 9.97 13.62
C VAL A 49 10.55 9.54 15.04
N ALA A 50 11.15 10.14 16.06
CA ALA A 50 10.98 9.74 17.45
C ALA A 50 9.53 9.84 17.96
N ASP A 51 8.74 10.76 17.39
CA ASP A 51 7.33 10.97 17.76
C ASP A 51 6.36 10.05 17.00
N VAL A 52 6.84 9.27 16.01
CA VAL A 52 6.03 8.24 15.35
C VAL A 52 5.94 7.02 16.27
N GLU A 53 4.75 6.48 16.47
CA GLU A 53 4.60 5.25 17.28
C GLU A 53 5.14 4.03 16.52
N PRO A 54 6.04 3.22 17.11
CA PRO A 54 6.44 1.94 16.55
C PRO A 54 5.24 1.02 16.34
N SER A 55 5.35 0.07 15.42
CA SER A 55 4.27 -0.87 15.15
C SER A 55 3.92 -1.65 16.41
N ASN A 56 2.63 -1.70 16.76
CA ASN A 56 2.12 -2.57 17.82
C ASN A 56 1.85 -4.01 17.33
N GLN A 57 2.08 -4.28 16.04
CA GLN A 57 2.07 -5.61 15.44
C GLN A 57 3.49 -6.00 15.03
N ARG A 58 3.85 -7.27 15.23
CA ARG A 58 5.20 -7.73 14.91
C ARG A 58 5.42 -7.67 13.41
N LEU A 59 6.46 -6.95 12.99
CA LEU A 59 6.86 -6.89 11.59
C LEU A 59 7.77 -8.06 11.24
N THR A 60 7.55 -8.65 10.08
CA THR A 60 8.37 -9.75 9.55
C THR A 60 9.30 -9.28 8.42
N GLY A 61 9.06 -8.08 7.90
CA GLY A 61 9.99 -7.40 7.01
C GLY A 61 9.70 -5.91 6.87
N ILE A 62 10.70 -5.19 6.36
CA ILE A 62 10.59 -3.79 5.97
C ILE A 62 11.30 -3.57 4.62
N ILE A 63 10.80 -2.63 3.83
CA ILE A 63 11.53 -2.01 2.71
C ILE A 63 11.91 -0.61 3.16
N VAL A 64 13.18 -0.25 2.98
CA VAL A 64 13.72 1.08 3.26
C VAL A 64 14.65 1.52 2.13
N PRO A 65 14.72 2.83 1.84
CA PRO A 65 15.70 3.34 0.90
C PRO A 65 17.13 3.20 1.44
N HIS A 66 18.15 3.40 0.61
CA HIS A 66 19.55 3.50 1.05
C HIS A 66 20.27 4.78 0.61
N HIS A 67 19.63 5.60 -0.21
CA HIS A 67 20.06 6.98 -0.39
C HIS A 67 19.85 7.79 0.89
N LEU A 68 20.94 8.18 1.53
CA LEU A 68 20.92 8.98 2.78
C LEU A 68 20.37 10.40 2.61
N LEU A 69 20.01 10.82 1.39
CA LEU A 69 19.16 11.99 1.18
C LEU A 69 17.79 11.80 1.86
N ALA A 70 17.29 10.57 1.92
CA ALA A 70 16.06 10.14 2.57
C ALA A 70 16.33 9.39 3.89
N ALA A 71 17.35 9.79 4.66
CA ALA A 71 17.77 9.10 5.87
C ALA A 71 16.65 9.00 6.95
N ASP A 72 15.74 9.97 7.00
CA ASP A 72 14.55 9.91 7.86
C ASP A 72 13.56 8.82 7.45
N LEU A 73 13.41 8.53 6.15
CA LEU A 73 12.62 7.39 5.69
C LEU A 73 13.27 6.04 6.06
N VAL A 74 14.60 5.97 6.04
CA VAL A 74 15.33 4.81 6.58
C VAL A 74 15.03 4.64 8.07
N ALA A 75 15.18 5.73 8.84
CA ALA A 75 14.90 5.74 10.27
C ALA A 75 13.44 5.35 10.56
N LEU A 76 12.48 5.82 9.76
CA LEU A 76 11.05 5.51 9.88
C LEU A 76 10.80 4.00 9.80
N GLY A 77 11.36 3.31 8.80
CA GLY A 77 11.19 1.86 8.66
C GLY A 77 11.78 1.06 9.83
N PHE A 78 12.98 1.41 10.29
CA PHE A 78 13.60 0.77 11.45
C PHE A 78 12.85 1.08 12.76
N HIS A 79 12.42 2.32 12.94
CA HIS A 79 11.66 2.74 14.10
C HIS A 79 10.30 2.04 14.16
N ALA A 80 9.59 1.91 13.04
CA ALA A 80 8.35 1.15 12.96
C ALA A 80 8.55 -0.33 13.39
N ALA A 81 9.67 -0.95 13.05
CA ALA A 81 10.00 -2.32 13.47
C ALA A 81 10.44 -2.42 14.94
N SER A 82 10.87 -1.31 15.57
CA SER A 82 11.49 -1.28 16.90
C SER A 82 10.55 -1.60 18.06
N GLY A 83 9.23 -1.72 17.81
CA GLY A 83 8.25 -2.21 18.79
C GLY A 83 8.50 -3.66 19.23
N PHE A 84 9.35 -4.39 18.52
CA PHE A 84 9.70 -5.78 18.79
C PHE A 84 11.20 -6.01 18.73
N ARG A 85 11.67 -7.10 19.34
CA ARG A 85 13.07 -7.54 19.26
C ARG A 85 13.24 -8.62 18.20
N TYR A 86 14.42 -8.64 17.58
CA TYR A 86 14.82 -9.64 16.59
C TYR A 86 16.18 -10.20 16.97
N LYS A 87 16.37 -11.51 16.78
CA LYS A 87 17.68 -12.16 16.96
C LYS A 87 18.53 -12.03 15.70
N ARG A 88 17.88 -12.09 14.54
CA ARG A 88 18.53 -12.06 13.23
C ARG A 88 17.88 -11.01 12.34
N ILE A 89 18.69 -10.30 11.57
CA ILE A 89 18.22 -9.40 10.53
C ILE A 89 18.88 -9.77 9.20
N VAL A 90 18.07 -10.21 8.23
CA VAL A 90 18.55 -10.48 6.87
C VAL A 90 18.45 -9.17 6.10
N ILE A 91 19.54 -8.73 5.44
CA ILE A 91 19.53 -7.51 4.62
C ILE A 91 19.65 -7.91 3.16
N LEU A 92 18.65 -7.61 2.34
CA LEU A 92 18.67 -7.80 0.90
C LEU A 92 19.05 -6.46 0.24
N SER A 93 20.10 -6.44 -0.58
CA SER A 93 20.59 -5.25 -1.28
C SER A 93 21.04 -5.62 -2.70
N PRO A 94 20.86 -4.74 -3.70
CA PRO A 94 21.56 -4.92 -4.97
C PRO A 94 23.09 -4.77 -4.79
N ASP A 95 23.86 -5.38 -5.69
CA ASP A 95 25.29 -5.13 -5.86
C ASP A 95 25.50 -3.96 -6.84
N HIS A 96 25.58 -2.75 -6.28
CA HIS A 96 25.65 -1.50 -7.04
C HIS A 96 26.93 -1.36 -7.86
N PHE A 97 28.00 -2.02 -7.42
CA PHE A 97 29.31 -1.88 -8.03
C PHE A 97 29.67 -3.03 -8.97
N HIS A 98 28.74 -3.97 -9.17
CA HIS A 98 28.89 -5.17 -9.99
C HIS A 98 30.17 -5.96 -9.64
N LYS A 99 30.43 -6.11 -8.35
CA LYS A 99 31.64 -6.76 -7.80
C LYS A 99 31.43 -8.23 -7.45
N THR A 100 30.19 -8.70 -7.33
CA THR A 100 29.92 -10.12 -7.12
C THR A 100 30.40 -10.95 -8.31
N ARG A 101 31.12 -12.04 -8.03
CA ARG A 101 31.55 -13.04 -9.02
C ARG A 101 30.47 -14.07 -9.29
N LYS A 102 29.61 -14.34 -8.30
CA LYS A 102 28.43 -15.21 -8.43
C LYS A 102 27.15 -14.39 -8.46
N LEU A 103 25.99 -15.03 -8.52
CA LEU A 103 24.71 -14.32 -8.56
C LEU A 103 24.39 -13.62 -7.24
N PHE A 104 24.83 -14.18 -6.12
CA PHE A 104 24.66 -13.59 -4.80
C PHE A 104 25.95 -13.64 -4.00
N ALA A 105 26.08 -12.72 -3.05
CA ALA A 105 27.18 -12.71 -2.10
C ALA A 105 26.66 -12.52 -0.67
N THR A 106 27.40 -13.04 0.30
CA THR A 106 27.24 -12.76 1.72
C THR A 106 28.61 -12.56 2.36
N THR A 107 28.69 -12.25 3.65
CA THR A 107 29.96 -12.20 4.37
C THR A 107 29.82 -12.82 5.74
N THR A 108 30.92 -13.35 6.27
CA THR A 108 31.03 -13.86 7.64
C THR A 108 31.60 -12.84 8.61
N ARG A 109 31.96 -11.64 8.12
CA ARG A 109 32.66 -10.58 8.87
C ARG A 109 31.68 -9.57 9.44
N GLY A 110 31.89 -9.17 10.69
CA GLY A 110 31.17 -8.04 11.30
C GLY A 110 31.55 -6.70 10.67
N PHE A 111 30.93 -5.63 11.16
CA PHE A 111 31.10 -4.27 10.63
C PHE A 111 31.36 -3.27 11.77
N ASP A 112 32.28 -2.34 11.53
CA ASP A 112 32.41 -1.16 12.38
C ASP A 112 31.54 -0.02 11.79
N THR A 113 30.81 0.71 12.65
CA THR A 113 29.98 1.85 12.22
C THR A 113 30.23 3.09 13.08
N VAL A 114 29.80 4.25 12.59
CA VAL A 114 29.86 5.53 13.32
C VAL A 114 29.05 5.55 14.63
N LEU A 115 28.08 4.64 14.79
CA LEU A 115 27.28 4.52 16.02
C LEU A 115 27.71 3.35 16.90
N GLY A 116 28.45 2.39 16.35
CA GLY A 116 28.94 1.22 17.06
C GLY A 116 29.00 -0.02 16.16
N PRO A 117 29.64 -1.12 16.60
CA PRO A 117 29.81 -2.30 15.77
C PRO A 117 28.49 -3.04 15.53
N VAL A 118 28.39 -3.73 14.39
CA VAL A 118 27.27 -4.62 14.03
C VAL A 118 27.83 -6.02 13.77
N ALA A 119 27.32 -7.00 14.50
CA ALA A 119 27.76 -8.39 14.40
C ALA A 119 27.04 -9.12 13.27
N VAL A 120 27.75 -10.05 12.63
CA VAL A 120 27.16 -10.97 11.64
C VAL A 120 26.81 -12.31 12.29
N ASP A 121 25.71 -12.90 11.85
CA ASP A 121 25.40 -14.30 12.15
C ASP A 121 26.22 -15.22 11.22
N THR A 122 27.44 -15.52 11.66
CA THR A 122 28.39 -16.32 10.89
C THR A 122 27.86 -17.71 10.51
N GLU A 123 27.07 -18.35 11.39
CA GLU A 123 26.50 -19.68 11.12
C GLU A 123 25.44 -19.60 10.01
N ALA A 124 24.57 -18.59 10.07
CA ALA A 124 23.59 -18.36 9.02
C ALA A 124 24.25 -17.96 7.68
N ALA A 125 25.27 -17.10 7.71
CA ALA A 125 26.03 -16.72 6.51
C ALA A 125 26.72 -17.94 5.85
N GLN A 126 27.32 -18.82 6.65
CA GLN A 126 27.94 -20.07 6.16
C GLN A 126 26.90 -21.04 5.57
N ARG A 127 25.68 -21.11 6.14
CA ARG A 127 24.58 -21.89 5.55
C ARG A 127 24.19 -21.36 4.16
N LEU A 128 24.17 -20.05 3.97
CA LEU A 128 23.94 -19.47 2.63
C LEU A 128 25.09 -19.79 1.68
N GLU A 129 26.33 -19.59 2.11
CA GLU A 129 27.54 -19.88 1.33
C GLU A 129 27.61 -21.34 0.86
N ALA A 130 27.07 -22.29 1.64
CA ALA A 130 26.98 -23.70 1.27
C ALA A 130 26.24 -23.93 -0.06
N ASN A 131 25.44 -22.97 -0.54
CA ASN A 131 24.88 -22.92 -1.89
C ASN A 131 25.95 -22.43 -2.89
N GLY A 132 27.08 -23.12 -2.92
CA GLY A 132 28.34 -22.67 -3.54
C GLY A 132 28.29 -22.46 -5.06
N ASP A 133 27.26 -22.90 -5.77
CA ASP A 133 27.08 -22.58 -7.19
C ASP A 133 26.53 -21.17 -7.41
N MET A 134 25.92 -20.57 -6.38
CA MET A 134 25.09 -19.38 -6.48
C MET A 134 25.52 -18.26 -5.54
N VAL A 135 25.97 -18.62 -4.32
CA VAL A 135 26.36 -17.69 -3.25
C VAL A 135 27.87 -17.75 -3.01
N GLU A 136 28.51 -16.61 -2.82
CA GLU A 136 29.91 -16.52 -2.39
C GLU A 136 30.09 -15.71 -1.10
N GLU A 137 31.11 -16.04 -0.30
CA GLU A 137 31.65 -15.10 0.69
C GLU A 137 32.43 -14.01 -0.04
N SER A 138 32.18 -12.75 0.32
CA SER A 138 32.78 -11.60 -0.35
C SER A 138 33.02 -10.43 0.60
N CYS A 139 34.12 -9.73 0.36
CA CYS A 139 34.42 -8.45 1.00
C CYS A 139 33.92 -7.24 0.22
N LEU A 140 33.05 -7.44 -0.79
CA LEU A 140 32.36 -6.35 -1.47
C LEU A 140 31.59 -5.46 -0.48
N PHE A 141 31.11 -6.04 0.62
CA PHE A 141 30.35 -5.33 1.65
C PHE A 141 31.14 -4.22 2.34
N ALA A 142 32.47 -4.20 2.24
CA ALA A 142 33.28 -3.07 2.72
C ALA A 142 33.01 -1.77 1.94
N LYS A 143 32.39 -1.88 0.75
CA LYS A 143 32.06 -0.73 -0.12
C LYS A 143 30.60 -0.72 -0.57
N GLU A 144 29.82 -1.75 -0.27
CA GLU A 144 28.41 -1.85 -0.70
C GLU A 144 27.53 -0.93 0.13
N HIS A 145 27.21 0.23 -0.44
CA HIS A 145 26.51 1.30 0.27
C HIS A 145 25.07 0.93 0.62
N GLY A 146 24.41 0.07 -0.15
CA GLY A 146 23.06 -0.41 0.17
C GLY A 146 23.00 -1.15 1.51
N VAL A 147 24.07 -1.84 1.90
CA VAL A 147 24.18 -2.44 3.24
C VAL A 147 24.73 -1.45 4.25
N MET A 148 25.82 -0.75 3.92
CA MET A 148 26.53 0.12 4.87
C MET A 148 25.65 1.28 5.39
N ALA A 149 24.76 1.82 4.58
CA ALA A 149 23.83 2.89 4.97
C ALA A 149 22.86 2.47 6.08
N MET A 150 22.54 1.17 6.18
CA MET A 150 21.58 0.64 7.15
C MET A 150 22.21 0.39 8.52
N LEU A 151 23.52 0.12 8.56
CA LEU A 151 24.20 -0.41 9.75
C LEU A 151 24.13 0.51 10.98
N PRO A 152 24.27 1.84 10.87
CA PRO A 152 24.11 2.71 12.03
C PRO A 152 22.71 2.66 12.63
N PHE A 153 21.66 2.61 11.80
CA PHE A 153 20.27 2.45 12.26
C PHE A 153 20.05 1.09 12.93
N LEU A 154 20.60 0.02 12.34
CA LEU A 154 20.59 -1.31 12.92
C LEU A 154 21.24 -1.35 14.30
N HIS A 155 22.41 -0.72 14.47
CA HIS A 155 23.08 -0.63 15.77
C HIS A 155 22.20 0.13 16.78
N HIS A 156 21.54 1.20 16.37
CA HIS A 156 20.70 1.99 17.26
C HIS A 156 19.44 1.24 17.71
N TYR A 157 18.65 0.71 16.78
CA TYR A 157 17.35 0.10 17.08
C TYR A 157 17.46 -1.36 17.52
N PHE A 158 18.46 -2.09 17.03
CA PHE A 158 18.62 -3.53 17.25
C PHE A 158 20.06 -3.92 17.65
N PRO A 159 20.65 -3.34 18.72
CA PRO A 159 22.06 -3.53 19.08
C PRO A 159 22.45 -4.98 19.40
N GLU A 160 21.49 -5.82 19.78
CA GLU A 160 21.71 -7.24 20.10
C GLU A 160 21.51 -8.17 18.89
N ALA A 161 20.88 -7.69 17.82
CA ALA A 161 20.59 -8.50 16.64
C ALA A 161 21.86 -8.75 15.82
N LYS A 162 21.98 -9.96 15.27
CA LYS A 162 23.03 -10.29 14.30
C LYS A 162 22.50 -10.18 12.89
N ILE A 163 23.29 -9.67 11.97
CA ILE A 163 22.86 -9.49 10.58
C ILE A 163 23.34 -10.61 9.66
N VAL A 164 22.62 -10.83 8.56
CA VAL A 164 23.06 -11.63 7.40
C VAL A 164 22.86 -10.79 6.15
N PRO A 165 23.89 -10.08 5.66
CA PRO A 165 23.78 -9.28 4.46
C PRO A 165 23.85 -10.16 3.22
N VAL A 166 23.01 -9.87 2.23
CA VAL A 166 22.92 -10.55 0.95
C VAL A 166 22.94 -9.50 -0.16
N ALA A 167 24.01 -9.50 -0.94
CA ALA A 167 24.14 -8.64 -2.12
C ALA A 167 23.74 -9.42 -3.37
N MET A 168 22.96 -8.79 -4.25
CA MET A 168 22.36 -9.43 -5.40
C MET A 168 22.86 -8.87 -6.72
N SER A 169 23.33 -9.74 -7.60
CA SER A 169 23.73 -9.36 -8.96
C SER A 169 22.53 -8.91 -9.77
N VAL A 170 22.67 -7.80 -10.50
CA VAL A 170 21.70 -7.36 -11.53
C VAL A 170 21.48 -8.38 -12.67
N LYS A 171 22.35 -9.39 -12.77
CA LYS A 171 22.23 -10.48 -13.74
C LYS A 171 21.30 -11.60 -13.29
N ALA A 172 21.01 -11.70 -11.99
CA ALA A 172 20.13 -12.73 -11.46
C ALA A 172 18.73 -12.59 -12.06
N ARG A 173 18.11 -13.72 -12.41
CA ARG A 173 16.76 -13.76 -12.96
C ARG A 173 15.81 -14.47 -11.99
N ARG A 174 14.52 -14.46 -12.31
CA ARG A 174 13.46 -15.09 -11.50
C ARG A 174 13.81 -16.48 -10.96
N ALA A 175 14.31 -17.38 -11.82
CA ALA A 175 14.69 -18.73 -11.39
C ALA A 175 15.82 -18.75 -10.35
N ASP A 176 16.70 -17.75 -10.35
CA ASP A 176 17.77 -17.60 -9.36
C ASP A 176 17.25 -16.96 -8.07
N TRP A 177 16.34 -15.99 -8.19
CA TRP A 177 15.63 -15.41 -7.04
C TRP A 177 14.82 -16.47 -6.29
N ASP A 178 14.16 -17.37 -7.02
CA ASP A 178 13.46 -18.51 -6.43
C ASP A 178 14.38 -19.41 -5.62
N LYS A 179 15.56 -19.75 -6.17
CA LYS A 179 16.56 -20.56 -5.47
C LYS A 179 17.11 -19.85 -4.23
N LEU A 180 17.39 -18.55 -4.32
CA LEU A 180 17.84 -17.78 -3.15
C LEU A 180 16.75 -17.71 -2.07
N ALA A 181 15.49 -17.51 -2.45
CA ALA A 181 14.38 -17.55 -1.50
C ALA A 181 14.32 -18.91 -0.78
N GLU A 182 14.47 -20.04 -1.47
CA GLU A 182 14.54 -21.35 -0.82
C GLU A 182 15.75 -21.49 0.13
N ALA A 183 16.92 -20.97 -0.26
CA ALA A 183 18.09 -20.97 0.62
C ALA A 183 17.85 -20.12 1.89
N LEU A 184 17.22 -18.95 1.75
CA LEU A 184 16.90 -18.06 2.86
C LEU A 184 15.92 -18.68 3.87
N LYS A 185 14.98 -19.53 3.43
CA LYS A 185 14.08 -20.26 4.35
C LYS A 185 14.81 -21.07 5.42
N THR A 186 16.05 -21.48 5.16
CA THR A 186 16.85 -22.27 6.12
C THR A 186 17.43 -21.44 7.27
N ILE A 187 17.41 -20.11 7.16
CA ILE A 187 17.96 -19.17 8.14
C ILE A 187 16.93 -18.13 8.64
N VAL A 188 15.72 -18.14 8.09
CA VAL A 188 14.62 -17.24 8.48
C VAL A 188 13.69 -18.00 9.42
N ASP A 189 13.41 -17.40 10.57
CA ASP A 189 12.52 -17.91 11.62
C ASP A 189 11.63 -16.79 12.18
N ASP A 190 10.78 -17.13 13.16
CA ASP A 190 9.89 -16.19 13.83
C ASP A 190 10.62 -15.07 14.58
N ASP A 191 11.93 -15.15 14.82
CA ASP A 191 12.75 -14.11 15.46
C ASP A 191 13.60 -13.31 14.44
N THR A 192 13.32 -13.49 13.14
CA THR A 192 14.03 -12.85 12.03
C THR A 192 13.24 -11.67 11.46
N LEU A 193 13.91 -10.54 11.21
CA LEU A 193 13.40 -9.43 10.38
C LEU A 193 14.08 -9.46 9.03
N ILE A 194 13.33 -9.32 7.93
CA ILE A 194 13.91 -9.17 6.59
C ILE A 194 13.87 -7.70 6.17
N VAL A 195 15.05 -7.08 6.08
CA VAL A 195 15.22 -5.70 5.63
C VAL A 195 15.59 -5.73 4.16
N GLU A 196 14.74 -5.16 3.32
CA GLU A 196 15.07 -4.87 1.93
C GLU A 196 15.58 -3.43 1.85
N SER A 197 16.80 -3.27 1.31
CA SER A 197 17.47 -2.01 1.07
C SER A 197 17.44 -1.70 -0.42
N THR A 198 16.43 -0.93 -0.83
CA THR A 198 16.12 -0.67 -2.24
C THR A 198 15.61 0.76 -2.39
N ASP A 199 16.26 1.55 -3.26
CA ASP A 199 15.66 2.77 -3.80
C ASP A 199 14.79 2.42 -5.02
N PHE A 200 13.81 3.29 -5.31
CA PHE A 200 12.81 3.06 -6.36
C PHE A 200 13.18 3.78 -7.64
N SER A 201 12.22 4.26 -8.43
CA SER A 201 12.45 4.87 -9.73
C SER A 201 13.67 5.79 -9.76
N HIS A 202 14.64 5.47 -10.62
CA HIS A 202 15.96 6.09 -10.61
C HIS A 202 16.38 6.60 -11.99
N TYR A 203 17.05 7.76 -12.04
CA TYR A 203 17.51 8.41 -13.28
C TYR A 203 16.39 8.89 -14.22
N LEU A 204 15.22 9.18 -13.67
CA LEU A 204 14.02 9.52 -14.44
C LEU A 204 13.52 10.93 -14.13
N PRO A 205 12.95 11.65 -15.13
CA PRO A 205 12.15 12.84 -14.87
C PRO A 205 11.00 12.51 -13.90
N GLN A 206 10.63 13.49 -13.05
CA GLN A 206 9.67 13.28 -11.96
C GLN A 206 8.34 12.64 -12.39
N HIS A 207 7.82 12.97 -13.58
CA HIS A 207 6.55 12.42 -14.06
C HIS A 207 6.64 10.92 -14.44
N ASP A 208 7.77 10.49 -15.00
CA ASP A 208 8.03 9.08 -15.30
C ASP A 208 8.27 8.31 -14.00
N ALA A 209 9.07 8.88 -13.08
CA ALA A 209 9.29 8.28 -11.76
C ALA A 209 7.97 8.05 -11.01
N ARG A 210 7.08 9.06 -10.97
CA ARG A 210 5.75 8.93 -10.36
C ARG A 210 4.93 7.81 -10.98
N ARG A 211 4.98 7.66 -12.30
CA ARG A 211 4.25 6.59 -13.01
C ARG A 211 4.76 5.21 -12.62
N PHE A 212 6.08 5.01 -12.64
CA PHE A 212 6.70 3.73 -12.29
C PHE A 212 6.59 3.40 -10.80
N ASP A 213 6.63 4.41 -9.93
CA ASP A 213 6.29 4.29 -8.51
C ASP A 213 4.86 3.79 -8.34
N GLN A 214 3.88 4.40 -9.03
CA GLN A 214 2.49 3.99 -8.97
C GLN A 214 2.29 2.53 -9.42
N GLN A 215 2.98 2.13 -10.50
CA GLN A 215 2.99 0.74 -10.97
C GLN A 215 3.53 -0.21 -9.91
N THR A 216 4.62 0.17 -9.26
CA THR A 216 5.25 -0.61 -8.20
C THR A 216 4.33 -0.73 -6.98
N LEU A 217 3.71 0.37 -6.54
CA LEU A 217 2.76 0.40 -5.43
C LEU A 217 1.56 -0.51 -5.67
N ASN A 218 0.99 -0.49 -6.88
CA ASN A 218 -0.17 -1.32 -7.23
C ASN A 218 0.19 -2.82 -7.31
N VAL A 219 1.38 -3.13 -7.82
CA VAL A 219 1.90 -4.51 -7.87
C VAL A 219 2.21 -5.03 -6.46
N LEU A 220 2.75 -4.20 -5.57
CA LEU A 220 2.97 -4.52 -4.16
C LEU A 220 1.65 -4.73 -3.42
N ALA A 221 0.66 -3.85 -3.61
CA ALA A 221 -0.67 -3.99 -3.01
C ALA A 221 -1.35 -5.33 -3.37
N ALA A 222 -1.15 -5.79 -4.61
CA ALA A 222 -1.63 -7.09 -5.09
C ALA A 222 -0.79 -8.28 -4.60
N GLY A 223 0.41 -8.04 -4.05
CA GLY A 223 1.39 -9.07 -3.71
C GLY A 223 1.79 -9.94 -4.90
N SER A 224 1.69 -9.42 -6.13
CA SER A 224 1.80 -10.21 -7.36
C SER A 224 3.26 -10.52 -7.70
N LEU A 225 3.70 -11.77 -7.50
CA LEU A 225 5.06 -12.19 -7.86
C LEU A 225 5.32 -12.09 -9.37
N ASP A 226 4.30 -12.38 -10.19
CA ASP A 226 4.41 -12.22 -11.65
C ASP A 226 4.50 -10.75 -12.05
N GLY A 227 3.72 -9.88 -11.39
CA GLY A 227 3.80 -8.43 -11.57
C GLY A 227 5.17 -7.88 -11.18
N ILE A 228 5.71 -8.28 -10.02
CA ILE A 228 7.03 -7.85 -9.55
C ILE A 228 8.11 -8.30 -10.54
N ALA A 229 8.06 -9.56 -10.99
CA ALA A 229 9.05 -10.09 -11.93
C ALA A 229 9.01 -9.41 -13.31
N ALA A 230 7.92 -8.69 -13.64
CA ALA A 230 7.77 -7.94 -14.87
C ALA A 230 8.22 -6.47 -14.75
N LEU A 231 8.50 -5.98 -13.55
CA LEU A 231 8.99 -4.61 -13.33
C LEU A 231 10.36 -4.41 -13.99
N LEU A 232 10.62 -3.16 -14.40
CA LEU A 232 11.86 -2.77 -15.06
C LEU A 232 12.86 -2.22 -14.05
N GLN A 233 14.11 -2.69 -14.14
CA GLN A 233 15.22 -2.20 -13.32
C GLN A 233 16.18 -1.38 -14.21
N PRO A 234 16.52 -0.12 -13.85
CA PRO A 234 16.22 0.57 -12.59
C PRO A 234 14.94 1.44 -12.61
N ASP A 235 14.18 1.45 -13.71
CA ASP A 235 13.07 2.41 -13.88
C ASP A 235 12.00 2.33 -12.78
N HIS A 236 11.75 1.15 -12.20
CA HIS A 236 10.83 0.96 -11.08
C HIS A 236 11.54 0.83 -9.73
N ALA A 237 12.65 0.08 -9.70
CA ALA A 237 13.39 -0.20 -8.49
C ALA A 237 14.81 -0.61 -8.80
N ASP A 238 15.74 -0.26 -7.90
CA ASP A 238 17.15 -0.62 -8.01
C ASP A 238 17.40 -2.12 -7.84
N SER A 239 16.45 -2.85 -7.24
CA SER A 239 16.52 -4.31 -7.14
C SER A 239 15.14 -4.97 -7.23
N VAL A 240 14.71 -5.30 -8.45
CA VAL A 240 13.49 -6.11 -8.67
C VAL A 240 13.62 -7.50 -8.02
N GLY A 241 14.85 -8.03 -7.97
CA GLY A 241 15.13 -9.30 -7.30
C GLY A 241 14.90 -9.26 -5.79
N ALA A 242 15.26 -8.17 -5.11
CA ALA A 242 15.03 -8.03 -3.67
C ALA A 242 13.52 -7.95 -3.38
N LEU A 243 12.79 -7.12 -4.11
CA LEU A 243 11.32 -7.02 -4.04
C LEU A 243 10.64 -8.38 -4.21
N TYR A 244 11.10 -9.16 -5.19
CA TYR A 244 10.57 -10.50 -5.47
C TYR A 244 10.78 -11.45 -4.30
N ILE A 245 12.01 -11.52 -3.78
CA ILE A 245 12.38 -12.43 -2.68
C ILE A 245 11.67 -12.03 -1.40
N GLN A 246 11.69 -10.73 -1.05
CA GLN A 246 10.98 -10.17 0.10
C GLN A 246 9.50 -10.59 0.00
N THR A 247 8.80 -10.19 -1.06
CA THR A 247 7.37 -10.50 -1.23
C THR A 247 7.09 -12.01 -1.17
N LYS A 248 7.93 -12.84 -1.79
CA LYS A 248 7.77 -14.30 -1.76
C LYS A 248 7.92 -14.87 -0.35
N LEU A 249 8.94 -14.47 0.40
CA LEU A 249 9.16 -14.95 1.77
C LEU A 249 8.04 -14.48 2.70
N GLN A 250 7.62 -13.21 2.58
CA GLN A 250 6.53 -12.64 3.37
C GLN A 250 5.22 -13.41 3.17
N ARG A 251 4.88 -13.74 1.91
CA ARG A 251 3.70 -14.53 1.59
C ARG A 251 3.79 -15.99 2.02
N THR A 252 4.93 -16.65 1.79
CA THR A 252 5.04 -18.11 1.92
C THR A 252 5.44 -18.58 3.32
N LEU A 253 6.16 -17.77 4.09
CA LEU A 253 6.56 -18.11 5.46
C LEU A 253 5.66 -17.46 6.51
N PHE A 254 5.28 -16.20 6.30
CA PHE A 254 4.64 -15.40 7.35
C PHE A 254 3.15 -15.14 7.10
N GLY A 255 2.66 -15.33 5.88
CA GLY A 255 1.31 -14.88 5.50
C GLY A 255 1.15 -13.37 5.64
N ALA A 256 2.26 -12.61 5.62
CA ALA A 256 2.29 -11.19 5.85
C ALA A 256 1.90 -10.41 4.58
N ALA A 257 1.18 -9.30 4.78
CA ALA A 257 0.81 -8.37 3.72
C ALA A 257 1.70 -7.12 3.77
N PRO A 258 1.94 -6.43 2.64
CA PRO A 258 2.63 -5.15 2.64
C PRO A 258 1.71 -4.02 3.10
N LEU A 259 2.30 -3.02 3.75
CA LEU A 259 1.72 -1.73 4.05
C LEU A 259 2.75 -0.65 3.72
N VAL A 260 2.48 0.14 2.68
CA VAL A 260 3.35 1.29 2.36
C VAL A 260 2.98 2.47 3.25
N VAL A 261 3.98 3.00 3.96
CA VAL A 261 3.83 4.12 4.91
C VAL A 261 4.52 5.40 4.43
N ALA A 262 5.31 5.34 3.37
CA ALA A 262 5.84 6.53 2.71
C ALA A 262 6.12 6.24 1.23
N ASN A 263 5.86 7.23 0.38
CA ASN A 263 6.37 7.28 -0.98
C ASN A 263 6.70 8.74 -1.34
N GLU A 264 7.98 9.01 -1.59
CA GLU A 264 8.54 10.35 -1.80
C GLU A 264 9.54 10.34 -2.93
N ASN A 265 9.89 11.52 -3.44
CA ASN A 265 10.89 11.67 -4.48
C ASN A 265 11.95 12.72 -4.11
N SER A 266 13.18 12.52 -4.59
CA SER A 266 14.31 13.42 -4.32
C SER A 266 14.04 14.88 -4.73
N GLN A 267 13.16 15.12 -5.71
CA GLN A 267 12.73 16.48 -6.09
C GLN A 267 12.09 17.23 -4.92
N GLU A 268 11.47 16.55 -3.95
CA GLU A 268 10.83 17.20 -2.79
C GLU A 268 11.84 17.81 -1.81
N THR A 269 13.11 17.41 -1.90
CA THR A 269 14.18 17.93 -1.04
C THR A 269 14.75 19.28 -1.51
N THR A 270 14.33 19.77 -2.68
CA THR A 270 14.83 21.01 -3.27
C THR A 270 13.73 21.74 -4.05
N THR A 271 13.79 23.07 -4.05
CA THR A 271 12.91 23.89 -4.90
C THR A 271 13.41 24.01 -6.33
N ASP A 272 14.69 23.70 -6.58
CA ASP A 272 15.28 23.75 -7.91
C ASP A 272 14.85 22.52 -8.71
N TYR A 273 14.60 22.71 -10.00
CA TYR A 273 14.26 21.60 -10.90
C TYR A 273 15.42 20.61 -11.01
N VAL A 274 15.12 19.32 -10.80
CA VAL A 274 16.04 18.21 -10.98
C VAL A 274 15.62 17.42 -12.21
N GLU A 275 16.50 17.35 -13.21
CA GLU A 275 16.22 16.66 -14.48
C GLU A 275 15.96 15.15 -14.30
N GLN A 276 16.72 14.53 -13.39
CA GLN A 276 16.66 13.11 -13.08
C GLN A 276 16.59 12.90 -11.57
N THR A 277 15.57 12.18 -11.13
CA THR A 277 15.23 12.02 -9.71
C THR A 277 15.40 10.56 -9.27
N THR A 278 15.37 10.37 -7.95
CA THR A 278 15.26 9.05 -7.31
C THR A 278 14.03 9.04 -6.40
N SER A 279 13.24 7.98 -6.48
CA SER A 279 12.09 7.75 -5.60
C SER A 279 12.42 6.85 -4.42
N TYR A 280 11.64 7.00 -3.36
CA TYR A 280 11.78 6.28 -2.10
C TYR A 280 10.43 5.72 -1.69
N ILE A 281 10.40 4.45 -1.27
CA ILE A 281 9.21 3.81 -0.71
C ILE A 281 9.60 3.14 0.60
N VAL A 282 8.82 3.37 1.65
CA VAL A 282 8.92 2.64 2.92
C VAL A 282 7.73 1.72 3.04
N ALA A 283 7.98 0.41 3.13
CA ALA A 283 6.93 -0.59 3.30
C ALA A 283 7.19 -1.45 4.53
N LEU A 284 6.11 -1.81 5.22
CA LEU A 284 6.10 -2.70 6.38
C LEU A 284 5.41 -4.00 5.98
N PHE A 285 5.91 -5.14 6.45
CA PHE A 285 5.27 -6.44 6.27
C PHE A 285 4.83 -7.01 7.61
N GLY A 286 3.55 -7.35 7.72
CA GLY A 286 2.98 -7.95 8.92
C GLY A 286 1.54 -8.39 8.73
N ALA A 287 0.90 -8.80 9.82
CA ALA A 287 -0.52 -9.13 9.88
C ALA A 287 -1.30 -7.91 10.43
N PHE A 288 -1.72 -7.02 9.53
CA PHE A 288 -2.40 -5.78 9.89
C PHE A 288 -3.91 -5.97 10.03
N GLY A 289 -4.39 -6.13 11.26
CA GLY A 289 -5.82 -6.27 11.57
C GLY A 289 -6.39 -5.13 12.42
N PRO A 290 -7.63 -5.28 12.92
CA PRO A 290 -8.23 -4.34 13.87
C PRO A 290 -7.31 -4.06 15.06
N GLY A 291 -7.20 -2.78 15.45
CA GLY A 291 -6.33 -2.34 16.55
C GLY A 291 -4.85 -2.16 16.19
N PHE A 292 -4.45 -2.35 14.92
CA PHE A 292 -3.15 -1.91 14.44
C PHE A 292 -3.04 -0.38 14.59
N ASN A 293 -1.98 0.09 15.27
CA ASN A 293 -1.81 1.50 15.61
C ASN A 293 -1.41 2.38 14.43
N ASN A 294 -1.05 1.77 13.29
CA ASN A 294 -0.66 2.44 12.06
C ASN A 294 0.47 3.45 12.27
N SER A 295 1.72 3.00 12.08
CA SER A 295 2.94 3.84 12.08
C SER A 295 3.01 4.85 10.91
N ALA A 296 1.86 5.37 10.49
CA ALA A 296 1.71 6.48 9.57
C ALA A 296 2.21 7.77 10.22
N ARG A 297 2.66 8.69 9.37
CA ARG A 297 2.99 10.04 9.79
C ARG A 297 1.72 10.88 9.90
N ALA A 298 1.80 11.99 10.64
CA ALA A 298 0.63 12.82 10.92
C ALA A 298 0.02 13.47 9.67
N GLU A 299 0.85 13.67 8.65
CA GLU A 299 0.53 14.24 7.35
C GLU A 299 -0.06 13.24 6.34
N ASP A 300 -0.07 11.94 6.65
CA ASP A 300 -0.55 10.91 5.73
C ASP A 300 -2.07 11.01 5.53
N ASN A 301 -2.51 11.21 4.29
CA ASN A 301 -3.93 11.21 3.93
C ASN A 301 -4.41 9.78 3.67
N ILE A 302 -5.28 9.28 4.54
CA ILE A 302 -5.82 7.92 4.46
C ILE A 302 -7.34 7.99 4.41
N TYR A 303 -7.91 7.34 3.39
CA TYR A 303 -9.34 7.27 3.13
C TYR A 303 -9.79 5.82 3.20
N TYR A 304 -11.04 5.59 3.63
CA TYR A 304 -11.64 4.27 3.65
C TYR A 304 -12.83 4.22 2.70
N PHE A 305 -12.95 3.16 1.91
CA PHE A 305 -14.12 2.89 1.08
C PHE A 305 -14.79 1.62 1.54
N ALA A 306 -16.11 1.65 1.68
CA ALA A 306 -16.93 0.47 1.92
C ALA A 306 -17.99 0.36 0.84
N GLY A 307 -18.46 -0.87 0.58
CA GLY A 307 -19.45 -1.14 -0.44
C GLY A 307 -20.88 -0.78 0.00
N ASP A 308 -21.81 -1.69 -0.24
CA ASP A 308 -23.24 -1.38 -0.24
C ASP A 308 -23.79 -1.16 1.18
N VAL A 309 -24.54 -0.07 1.36
CA VAL A 309 -25.16 0.33 2.61
C VAL A 309 -26.66 0.52 2.43
N ASN A 310 -27.44 -0.17 3.25
CA ASN A 310 -28.87 0.05 3.41
C ASN A 310 -29.26 -0.10 4.90
N PHE A 311 -29.73 1.00 5.51
CA PHE A 311 -30.19 1.02 6.90
C PHE A 311 -31.67 0.64 7.09
N GLY A 312 -32.34 0.22 6.00
CA GLY A 312 -33.75 -0.12 5.97
C GLY A 312 -34.02 -1.59 6.29
N ARG A 313 -35.20 -2.07 5.87
CA ARG A 313 -35.60 -3.48 5.87
C ARG A 313 -35.27 -4.22 7.19
N ALA A 314 -34.61 -5.39 7.10
CA ALA A 314 -34.24 -6.15 8.30
C ALA A 314 -33.01 -5.57 9.00
N MET A 315 -32.17 -4.79 8.32
CA MET A 315 -31.01 -4.13 8.94
C MET A 315 -31.46 -3.09 9.98
N LYS A 316 -32.52 -2.32 9.70
CA LYS A 316 -33.19 -1.44 10.67
C LYS A 316 -33.49 -2.16 11.98
N LYS A 317 -34.10 -3.36 11.89
CA LYS A 317 -34.48 -4.15 13.07
C LYS A 317 -33.28 -4.61 13.87
N VAL A 318 -32.14 -4.87 13.22
CA VAL A 318 -30.89 -5.24 13.86
C VAL A 318 -30.28 -4.04 14.57
N LEU A 319 -30.19 -2.89 13.89
CA LEU A 319 -29.58 -1.67 14.42
C LEU A 319 -30.35 -1.07 15.60
N LEU A 320 -31.67 -1.26 15.67
CA LEU A 320 -32.50 -0.79 16.79
C LEU A 320 -32.44 -1.68 18.04
N ARG A 321 -31.71 -2.80 18.02
CA ARG A 321 -31.48 -3.61 19.23
C ARG A 321 -30.46 -2.93 20.13
N ASP A 322 -30.72 -2.99 21.43
CA ASP A 322 -29.88 -2.38 22.46
C ASP A 322 -28.39 -2.72 22.28
N GLY A 323 -27.57 -1.69 22.11
CA GLY A 323 -26.10 -1.79 22.00
C GLY A 323 -25.56 -2.43 20.71
N VAL A 324 -26.40 -2.83 19.74
CA VAL A 324 -25.91 -3.41 18.48
C VAL A 324 -25.27 -2.36 17.58
N ALA A 325 -25.95 -1.23 17.33
CA ALA A 325 -25.42 -0.16 16.50
C ALA A 325 -24.10 0.39 17.09
N ASP A 326 -24.03 0.58 18.41
CA ASP A 326 -22.85 1.09 19.10
C ASP A 326 -21.64 0.17 18.91
N ARG A 327 -21.82 -1.14 19.08
CA ARG A 327 -20.75 -2.13 18.85
C ARG A 327 -20.24 -2.14 17.41
N ILE A 328 -21.14 -2.05 16.43
CA ILE A 328 -20.77 -1.99 15.01
C ILE A 328 -19.97 -0.71 14.74
N ILE A 329 -20.42 0.42 15.29
CA ILE A 329 -19.74 1.70 15.13
C ILE A 329 -18.35 1.65 15.77
N ASP A 330 -18.23 1.15 16.99
CA ASP A 330 -16.94 1.04 17.69
C ASP A 330 -15.95 0.16 16.91
N ASP A 331 -16.40 -0.95 16.33
CA ASP A 331 -15.56 -1.84 15.50
C ASP A 331 -15.07 -1.13 14.23
N VAL A 332 -15.97 -0.43 13.52
CA VAL A 332 -15.60 0.35 12.33
C VAL A 332 -14.68 1.52 12.67
N LEU A 333 -14.91 2.22 13.79
CA LEU A 333 -14.07 3.34 14.21
C LEU A 333 -12.69 2.88 14.69
N ALA A 334 -12.60 1.72 15.34
CA ALA A 334 -11.33 1.09 15.68
C ALA A 334 -10.54 0.68 14.43
N LEU A 335 -11.22 0.27 13.36
CA LEU A 335 -10.60 -0.07 12.09
C LEU A 335 -10.12 1.17 11.31
N THR A 336 -10.99 2.18 11.19
CA THR A 336 -10.73 3.38 10.38
C THR A 336 -9.86 4.42 11.10
N GLY A 337 -9.75 4.32 12.43
CA GLY A 337 -9.14 5.36 13.25
C GLY A 337 -9.88 6.70 13.14
N SER A 338 -11.21 6.67 12.93
CA SER A 338 -12.06 7.85 12.69
C SER A 338 -11.68 8.69 11.46
N ARG A 339 -11.00 8.09 10.48
CA ARG A 339 -10.63 8.75 9.23
C ARG A 339 -11.80 8.77 8.22
N PRO A 340 -11.74 9.61 7.18
CA PRO A 340 -12.82 9.76 6.20
C PRO A 340 -13.27 8.41 5.59
N LEU A 341 -14.56 8.11 5.71
CA LEU A 341 -15.20 6.93 5.14
C LEU A 341 -16.11 7.30 3.96
N ILE A 342 -16.01 6.57 2.85
CA ILE A 342 -16.84 6.70 1.65
C ILE A 342 -17.66 5.42 1.47
N VAL A 343 -18.96 5.55 1.19
CA VAL A 343 -19.88 4.40 1.08
C VAL A 343 -20.77 4.47 -0.14
N ASN A 344 -21.21 3.31 -0.65
CA ASN A 344 -22.27 3.22 -1.65
C ASN A 344 -23.63 3.12 -0.94
N LEU A 345 -24.46 4.18 -0.97
CA LEU A 345 -25.75 4.19 -0.29
C LEU A 345 -26.85 3.71 -1.23
N GLU A 346 -27.36 2.52 -0.99
CA GLU A 346 -28.39 1.90 -1.82
C GLU A 346 -29.80 2.11 -1.25
N GLY A 347 -30.62 2.77 -2.04
CA GLY A 347 -32.01 3.09 -1.71
C GLY A 347 -32.22 4.55 -1.35
N VAL A 348 -33.46 4.88 -1.02
CA VAL A 348 -33.86 6.26 -0.71
C VAL A 348 -34.04 6.52 0.79
N VAL A 349 -33.63 7.71 1.21
CA VAL A 349 -33.73 8.18 2.58
C VAL A 349 -34.99 9.01 2.71
N LEU A 350 -35.92 8.58 3.58
CA LEU A 350 -37.23 9.21 3.73
C LEU A 350 -37.51 9.56 5.20
N PRO A 351 -38.19 10.68 5.49
CA PRO A 351 -38.67 10.99 6.84
C PRO A 351 -39.58 9.88 7.39
N ASN A 352 -40.47 9.37 6.53
CA ASN A 352 -41.38 8.28 6.86
C ASN A 352 -41.33 7.24 5.74
N VAL A 353 -40.76 6.06 6.03
CA VAL A 353 -40.77 4.93 5.09
C VAL A 353 -42.17 4.32 5.08
N PRO A 354 -42.85 4.20 3.91
CA PRO A 354 -44.17 3.57 3.85
C PRO A 354 -44.13 2.12 4.35
N GLU A 355 -45.20 1.67 5.02
CA GLU A 355 -45.28 0.29 5.52
C GLU A 355 -45.42 -0.75 4.40
N ALA A 356 -46.01 -0.35 3.26
CA ALA A 356 -46.24 -1.18 2.10
C ALA A 356 -45.37 -0.70 0.92
N ILE A 357 -44.06 -0.93 1.00
CA ILE A 357 -43.13 -0.82 -0.14
C ILE A 357 -42.89 -2.21 -0.72
N ASP A 358 -42.64 -2.27 -2.02
CA ASP A 358 -42.21 -3.51 -2.68
C ASP A 358 -40.87 -3.98 -2.08
N ASP A 359 -40.68 -5.29 -1.94
CA ASP A 359 -39.50 -5.87 -1.28
C ASP A 359 -38.18 -5.54 -2.00
N MET A 360 -38.24 -5.22 -3.30
CA MET A 360 -37.09 -4.80 -4.09
C MET A 360 -36.92 -3.27 -4.12
N THR A 361 -37.87 -2.51 -3.57
CA THR A 361 -37.73 -1.06 -3.37
C THR A 361 -37.03 -0.81 -2.04
N LEU A 362 -35.81 -0.27 -2.10
CA LEU A 362 -34.98 0.01 -0.94
C LEU A 362 -35.27 1.42 -0.42
N ALA A 363 -35.80 1.49 0.81
CA ALA A 363 -35.99 2.74 1.51
C ALA A 363 -35.56 2.62 2.99
N MET A 364 -35.07 3.71 3.55
CA MET A 364 -34.55 3.76 4.92
C MET A 364 -34.99 5.03 5.67
N PRO A 365 -35.26 4.95 6.98
CA PRO A 365 -35.66 6.12 7.77
C PRO A 365 -34.52 7.14 7.88
N ALA A 366 -34.84 8.42 7.65
CA ALA A 366 -33.88 9.51 7.68
C ALA A 366 -33.09 9.60 9.00
N ASP A 367 -33.79 9.55 10.14
CA ASP A 367 -33.15 9.70 11.45
C ASP A 367 -32.11 8.60 11.71
N LEU A 368 -32.42 7.36 11.31
CA LEU A 368 -31.52 6.23 11.46
C LEU A 368 -30.35 6.33 10.47
N ALA A 369 -30.63 6.55 9.20
CA ALA A 369 -29.60 6.60 8.16
C ALA A 369 -28.60 7.74 8.41
N ILE A 370 -29.09 8.97 8.60
CA ILE A 370 -28.24 10.13 8.88
C ILE A 370 -27.50 9.96 10.21
N GLY A 371 -28.16 9.41 11.24
CA GLY A 371 -27.53 9.12 12.52
C GLY A 371 -26.35 8.16 12.39
N MET A 372 -26.53 7.05 11.68
CA MET A 372 -25.46 6.08 11.43
C MET A 372 -24.31 6.68 10.61
N LEU A 373 -24.62 7.34 9.49
CA LEU A 373 -23.59 7.96 8.63
C LEU A 373 -22.72 8.95 9.40
N LYS A 374 -23.31 9.79 10.26
CA LYS A 374 -22.55 10.74 11.10
C LYS A 374 -21.67 10.05 12.14
N ARG A 375 -22.20 9.02 12.81
CA ARG A 375 -21.46 8.30 13.86
C ARG A 375 -20.33 7.44 13.29
N LEU A 376 -20.40 7.07 12.02
CA LEU A 376 -19.35 6.37 11.27
C LEU A 376 -18.35 7.32 10.60
N TYR A 377 -18.46 8.64 10.81
CA TYR A 377 -17.65 9.66 10.12
C TYR A 377 -17.63 9.52 8.59
N VAL A 378 -18.79 9.22 8.00
CA VAL A 378 -18.92 9.18 6.54
C VAL A 378 -18.68 10.57 5.96
N ALA A 379 -17.65 10.65 5.12
CA ALA A 379 -17.19 11.87 4.46
C ALA A 379 -17.70 12.00 3.02
N GLY A 380 -18.23 10.93 2.44
CA GLY A 380 -18.82 10.94 1.09
C GLY A 380 -19.78 9.77 0.87
N VAL A 381 -20.86 10.03 0.14
CA VAL A 381 -21.86 9.02 -0.23
C VAL A 381 -22.01 8.97 -1.75
N SER A 382 -21.79 7.80 -2.34
CA SER A 382 -22.19 7.55 -3.73
C SER A 382 -23.69 7.25 -3.78
N LEU A 383 -24.38 7.95 -4.68
CA LEU A 383 -25.76 7.68 -5.12
C LEU A 383 -25.76 7.15 -6.58
N ALA A 384 -24.60 6.83 -7.14
CA ALA A 384 -24.50 6.20 -8.45
C ALA A 384 -24.72 4.68 -8.30
N ASN A 385 -25.98 4.27 -8.15
CA ASN A 385 -26.39 2.87 -8.06
C ASN A 385 -27.82 2.66 -8.54
N ASN A 386 -28.20 1.40 -8.73
CA ASN A 386 -29.51 0.96 -9.23
C ASN A 386 -30.69 1.25 -8.27
N HIS A 387 -30.43 1.52 -6.99
CA HIS A 387 -31.46 1.77 -5.98
C HIS A 387 -31.63 3.26 -5.63
N ALA A 388 -30.80 4.14 -6.19
CA ALA A 388 -30.85 5.58 -5.89
C ALA A 388 -32.18 6.24 -6.30
N LEU A 389 -32.84 5.71 -7.34
CA LEU A 389 -34.12 6.20 -7.86
C LEU A 389 -35.33 5.36 -7.41
N ASP A 390 -35.19 4.56 -6.35
CA ASP A 390 -36.34 3.90 -5.74
C ASP A 390 -37.38 4.95 -5.31
N LEU A 391 -38.66 4.71 -5.62
CA LEU A 391 -39.75 5.72 -5.52
C LEU A 391 -39.56 6.96 -6.44
N GLY A 392 -38.77 6.81 -7.50
CA GLY A 392 -38.60 7.78 -8.57
C GLY A 392 -37.89 9.07 -8.15
N PRO A 393 -37.99 10.13 -8.98
CA PRO A 393 -37.30 11.40 -8.73
C PRO A 393 -37.64 12.05 -7.39
N SER A 394 -38.83 11.77 -6.84
CA SER A 394 -39.26 12.31 -5.55
C SER A 394 -38.48 11.70 -4.37
N GLY A 395 -38.23 10.40 -4.40
CA GLY A 395 -37.42 9.69 -3.41
C GLY A 395 -35.96 10.15 -3.45
N TYR A 396 -35.37 10.20 -4.65
CA TYR A 396 -34.01 10.72 -4.86
C TYR A 396 -33.86 12.15 -4.35
N ALA A 397 -34.81 13.04 -4.67
CA ALA A 397 -34.76 14.43 -4.21
C ALA A 397 -34.88 14.55 -2.68
N GLU A 398 -35.63 13.66 -2.03
CA GLU A 398 -35.67 13.60 -0.56
C GLU A 398 -34.36 13.11 0.03
N THR A 399 -33.72 12.09 -0.56
CA THR A 399 -32.39 11.63 -0.17
C THR A 399 -31.35 12.74 -0.25
N VAL A 400 -31.29 13.46 -1.37
CA VAL A 400 -30.39 14.60 -1.57
C VAL A 400 -30.66 15.69 -0.54
N ARG A 401 -31.94 16.02 -0.27
CA ARG A 401 -32.29 17.00 0.78
C ARG A 401 -31.83 16.57 2.16
N ALA A 402 -32.02 15.31 2.53
CA ALA A 402 -31.64 14.78 3.83
C ALA A 402 -30.11 14.83 4.02
N LEU A 403 -29.34 14.39 3.01
CA LEU A 403 -27.88 14.43 3.03
C LEU A 403 -27.34 15.87 3.09
N ALA A 404 -27.89 16.77 2.26
CA ALA A 404 -27.51 18.18 2.26
C ALA A 404 -27.82 18.88 3.59
N ALA A 405 -29.01 18.66 4.17
CA ALA A 405 -29.40 19.19 5.47
C ALA A 405 -28.51 18.66 6.60
N ALA A 406 -28.00 17.43 6.45
CA ALA A 406 -27.07 16.81 7.38
C ALA A 406 -25.61 17.27 7.22
N GLY A 407 -25.28 17.94 6.11
CA GLY A 407 -23.91 18.33 5.75
C GLY A 407 -23.06 17.15 5.25
N ILE A 408 -23.67 16.08 4.74
CA ILE A 408 -22.97 14.89 4.24
C ILE A 408 -22.75 15.05 2.72
N PRO A 409 -21.49 15.13 2.26
CA PRO A 409 -21.19 15.21 0.83
C PRO A 409 -21.69 13.97 0.09
N HIS A 410 -22.18 14.16 -1.12
CA HIS A 410 -22.70 13.09 -1.97
C HIS A 410 -22.47 13.39 -3.44
N PHE A 411 -22.48 12.34 -4.25
CA PHE A 411 -22.27 12.41 -5.69
C PHE A 411 -23.04 11.29 -6.40
N GLY A 412 -23.71 11.62 -7.50
CA GLY A 412 -24.48 10.70 -8.33
C GLY A 412 -23.74 10.27 -9.60
N GLN A 413 -24.51 9.75 -10.56
CA GLN A 413 -24.00 9.21 -11.83
C GLN A 413 -23.21 10.26 -12.63
N GLY A 414 -21.91 10.02 -12.77
CA GLY A 414 -20.97 10.89 -13.48
C GLY A 414 -20.68 12.22 -12.79
N GLU A 415 -21.05 12.36 -11.51
CA GLU A 415 -20.69 13.51 -10.69
C GLU A 415 -19.36 13.25 -9.97
N ALA A 416 -18.60 14.33 -9.78
CA ALA A 416 -17.33 14.28 -9.07
C ALA A 416 -17.46 14.86 -7.66
N LEU A 417 -16.75 14.28 -6.69
CA LEU A 417 -16.56 14.80 -5.35
C LEU A 417 -15.06 14.97 -5.09
N ALA A 418 -14.63 16.21 -4.83
CA ALA A 418 -13.30 16.48 -4.32
C ALA A 418 -13.27 16.31 -2.80
N LEU A 419 -12.43 15.39 -2.30
CA LEU A 419 -12.28 15.11 -0.88
C LEU A 419 -10.80 15.24 -0.49
N GLY A 420 -10.44 16.28 0.26
CA GLY A 420 -9.06 16.50 0.68
C GLY A 420 -8.13 16.69 -0.53
N ASP A 421 -7.22 15.74 -0.76
CA ASP A 421 -6.29 15.62 -1.90
C ASP A 421 -6.70 14.55 -2.93
N LEU A 422 -7.89 13.95 -2.78
CA LEU A 422 -8.43 12.87 -3.61
C LEU A 422 -9.64 13.35 -4.42
N ASP A 423 -9.75 12.93 -5.68
CA ASP A 423 -10.97 13.14 -6.49
C ASP A 423 -11.72 11.81 -6.66
N LEU A 424 -13.05 11.85 -6.51
CA LEU A 424 -13.93 10.70 -6.64
C LEU A 424 -14.92 10.95 -7.77
N VAL A 425 -15.26 9.93 -8.56
CA VAL A 425 -16.37 9.98 -9.52
C VAL A 425 -17.29 8.78 -9.31
N GLY A 426 -18.57 9.05 -9.13
CA GLY A 426 -19.61 8.02 -8.98
C GLY A 426 -20.06 7.50 -10.32
N LEU A 427 -20.06 6.19 -10.49
CA LEU A 427 -20.45 5.53 -11.73
C LEU A 427 -21.35 4.34 -11.43
N THR A 428 -22.35 4.11 -12.23
CA THR A 428 -23.11 2.88 -12.28
C THR A 428 -23.33 2.44 -13.70
N ASP A 429 -23.22 1.13 -13.91
CA ASP A 429 -23.54 0.49 -15.18
C ASP A 429 -24.86 -0.30 -15.12
N ILE A 430 -25.60 -0.14 -14.03
CA ILE A 430 -26.84 -0.87 -13.75
C ILE A 430 -27.95 0.16 -13.53
N ASP A 431 -29.01 0.04 -14.32
CA ASP A 431 -30.18 0.92 -14.23
C ASP A 431 -31.03 0.62 -12.99
N THR A 432 -32.12 1.35 -12.82
CA THR A 432 -33.08 1.20 -11.74
C THR A 432 -33.68 -0.19 -11.61
N ASN A 433 -34.07 -0.54 -10.39
CA ASN A 433 -34.73 -1.80 -10.09
C ASN A 433 -35.90 -2.10 -11.06
N GLY A 434 -35.89 -3.29 -11.65
CA GLY A 434 -36.85 -3.75 -12.66
C GLY A 434 -36.40 -3.58 -14.12
N SER A 435 -35.39 -2.74 -14.37
CA SER A 435 -34.72 -2.61 -15.67
C SER A 435 -33.44 -3.45 -15.68
N LYS A 436 -33.36 -4.48 -16.53
CA LYS A 436 -32.12 -5.28 -16.72
C LYS A 436 -31.11 -4.58 -17.63
N ASN A 437 -31.26 -3.27 -17.83
CA ASN A 437 -30.44 -2.53 -18.77
C ASN A 437 -29.08 -2.25 -18.16
N ILE A 438 -28.08 -2.85 -18.79
CA ILE A 438 -26.68 -2.43 -18.72
C ILE A 438 -26.43 -1.39 -19.82
N ASP A 439 -25.19 -1.02 -20.11
CA ASP A 439 -24.84 0.00 -21.13
C ASP A 439 -25.09 1.46 -20.71
N LEU A 440 -25.06 1.75 -19.41
CA LEU A 440 -25.17 3.12 -18.91
C LEU A 440 -23.84 3.89 -18.99
N LEU A 441 -22.72 3.19 -18.86
CA LEU A 441 -21.38 3.77 -18.97
C LEU A 441 -20.98 3.97 -20.44
N THR A 442 -21.57 5.00 -21.05
CA THR A 442 -21.24 5.42 -22.41
C THR A 442 -19.86 6.09 -22.48
N PRO A 443 -19.19 6.10 -23.65
CA PRO A 443 -17.95 6.85 -23.83
C PRO A 443 -18.05 8.32 -23.40
N ALA A 444 -19.16 9.00 -23.72
CA ALA A 444 -19.38 10.40 -23.34
C ALA A 444 -19.46 10.61 -21.82
N LEU A 445 -19.94 9.61 -21.07
CA LEU A 445 -19.95 9.66 -19.62
C LEU A 445 -18.56 9.40 -19.04
N LEU A 446 -17.85 8.39 -19.56
CA LEU A 446 -16.48 8.08 -19.15
C LEU A 446 -15.53 9.23 -19.49
N ASP A 447 -15.73 9.95 -20.59
CA ASP A 447 -14.92 11.10 -21.00
C ASP A 447 -14.96 12.24 -19.96
N ARG A 448 -15.93 12.26 -19.03
CA ARG A 448 -15.93 13.20 -17.89
C ARG A 448 -14.82 12.93 -16.87
N LEU A 449 -14.22 11.74 -16.90
CA LEU A 449 -13.02 11.42 -16.14
C LEU A 449 -11.80 12.19 -16.67
N VAL A 450 -11.84 12.59 -17.95
CA VAL A 450 -10.77 13.38 -18.58
C VAL A 450 -10.88 14.83 -18.12
N GLY A 451 -9.81 15.37 -17.55
CA GLY A 451 -9.76 16.77 -17.10
C GLY A 451 -9.92 17.00 -15.60
N THR A 452 -9.86 15.93 -14.79
CA THR A 452 -9.60 16.06 -13.36
C THR A 452 -8.23 16.69 -13.12
N ASN A 453 -8.04 17.26 -11.92
CA ASN A 453 -6.77 17.87 -11.58
C ASN A 453 -5.68 16.78 -11.58
N ALA A 454 -4.78 16.80 -12.56
CA ALA A 454 -3.72 15.80 -12.71
C ALA A 454 -2.76 15.70 -11.51
N SER A 455 -2.80 16.65 -10.57
CA SER A 455 -2.05 16.57 -9.31
C SER A 455 -2.75 15.76 -8.23
N ARG A 456 -4.04 15.40 -8.40
CA ARG A 456 -4.85 14.63 -7.45
C ARG A 456 -5.16 13.26 -8.05
N PRO A 457 -4.97 12.15 -7.32
CA PRO A 457 -5.43 10.86 -7.78
C PRO A 457 -6.95 10.85 -7.96
N LEU A 458 -7.42 10.16 -8.98
CA LEU A 458 -8.83 10.00 -9.31
C LEU A 458 -9.28 8.57 -9.01
N VAL A 459 -10.32 8.41 -8.20
CA VAL A 459 -10.95 7.11 -7.93
C VAL A 459 -12.29 7.04 -8.63
N ALA A 460 -12.46 6.05 -9.50
CA ALA A 460 -13.76 5.67 -10.03
C ALA A 460 -14.45 4.75 -9.01
N PHE A 461 -15.53 5.22 -8.39
CA PHE A 461 -16.32 4.41 -7.47
C PHE A 461 -17.57 3.90 -8.21
N VAL A 462 -17.55 2.61 -8.54
CA VAL A 462 -18.40 2.01 -9.57
C VAL A 462 -19.38 1.01 -8.96
N HIS A 463 -20.65 1.08 -9.37
CA HIS A 463 -21.69 0.11 -9.04
C HIS A 463 -22.04 -0.69 -10.30
N TRP A 464 -21.59 -1.94 -10.37
CA TRP A 464 -21.57 -2.75 -11.60
C TRP A 464 -21.51 -4.26 -11.35
N GLY A 465 -21.39 -5.06 -12.41
CA GLY A 465 -21.17 -6.48 -12.26
C GLY A 465 -22.45 -7.26 -12.00
N ARG A 466 -22.27 -8.54 -11.68
CA ARG A 466 -23.37 -9.48 -11.48
C ARG A 466 -23.43 -9.89 -10.02
N GLU A 467 -24.63 -9.92 -9.45
CA GLU A 467 -24.84 -10.43 -8.09
C GLU A 467 -24.12 -11.76 -7.85
N TYR A 468 -23.44 -11.84 -6.69
CA TYR A 468 -22.75 -13.02 -6.17
C TYR A 468 -21.59 -13.53 -7.04
N LYS A 469 -20.97 -12.63 -7.82
CA LYS A 469 -19.71 -12.88 -8.52
C LYS A 469 -18.58 -12.09 -7.90
N THR A 470 -17.44 -12.75 -7.68
CA THR A 470 -16.22 -12.17 -7.11
C THR A 470 -15.23 -11.70 -8.17
N GLU A 471 -15.50 -11.99 -9.44
CA GLU A 471 -14.65 -11.69 -10.60
C GLU A 471 -15.45 -10.93 -11.67
N PRO A 472 -14.79 -9.99 -12.39
CA PRO A 472 -15.42 -9.24 -13.47
C PRO A 472 -15.79 -10.13 -14.66
N SER A 473 -16.79 -9.72 -15.44
CA SER A 473 -17.02 -10.26 -16.78
C SER A 473 -16.24 -9.44 -17.82
N ALA A 474 -16.23 -9.92 -19.07
CA ALA A 474 -15.60 -9.20 -20.19
C ALA A 474 -16.11 -7.76 -20.35
N ARG A 475 -17.33 -7.46 -19.88
CA ARG A 475 -17.86 -6.09 -19.88
C ARG A 475 -17.18 -5.21 -18.85
N GLU A 476 -17.05 -5.68 -17.60
CA GLU A 476 -16.39 -4.91 -16.56
C GLU A 476 -14.89 -4.77 -16.85
N GLU A 477 -14.24 -5.81 -17.41
CA GLU A 477 -12.86 -5.71 -17.90
C GLU A 477 -12.69 -4.62 -18.98
N LEU A 478 -13.62 -4.55 -19.95
CA LEU A 478 -13.60 -3.51 -20.98
C LEU A 478 -13.79 -2.11 -20.37
N LEU A 479 -14.74 -1.96 -19.45
CA LEU A 479 -15.00 -0.68 -18.79
C LEU A 479 -13.83 -0.24 -17.91
N ALA A 480 -13.20 -1.17 -17.19
CA ALA A 480 -12.01 -0.91 -16.40
C ALA A 480 -10.85 -0.39 -17.25
N ASP A 481 -10.61 -1.01 -18.42
CA ASP A 481 -9.60 -0.53 -19.36
C ASP A 481 -9.96 0.86 -19.93
N GLN A 482 -11.24 1.12 -20.22
CA GLN A 482 -11.69 2.43 -20.67
C GLN A 482 -11.51 3.53 -19.61
N MET A 483 -11.73 3.21 -18.33
CA MET A 483 -11.47 4.14 -17.21
C MET A 483 -9.97 4.38 -17.02
N ARG A 484 -9.16 3.32 -17.08
CA ARG A 484 -7.70 3.39 -17.03
C ARG A 484 -7.14 4.34 -18.10
N LEU A 485 -7.59 4.20 -19.34
CA LEU A 485 -7.18 5.06 -20.45
C LEU A 485 -7.54 6.55 -20.26
N ARG A 486 -8.38 6.88 -19.28
CA ARG A 486 -8.81 8.24 -18.95
C ARG A 486 -8.19 8.77 -17.64
N GLY A 487 -7.16 8.12 -17.14
CA GLY A 487 -6.33 8.64 -16.05
C GLY A 487 -6.86 8.39 -14.64
N VAL A 488 -7.80 7.44 -14.47
CA VAL A 488 -8.18 6.94 -13.15
C VAL A 488 -6.96 6.30 -12.48
N SER A 489 -6.76 6.55 -11.19
CA SER A 489 -5.67 5.97 -10.38
C SER A 489 -6.09 4.65 -9.74
N ALA A 490 -7.35 4.54 -9.29
CA ALA A 490 -7.94 3.30 -8.79
C ALA A 490 -9.41 3.16 -9.18
N ILE A 491 -9.83 1.91 -9.39
CA ILE A 491 -11.22 1.53 -9.63
C ILE A 491 -11.69 0.75 -8.42
N VAL A 492 -12.76 1.21 -7.79
CA VAL A 492 -13.36 0.60 -6.60
C VAL A 492 -14.79 0.21 -6.94
N GLY A 493 -15.08 -1.07 -7.00
CA GLY A 493 -16.41 -1.57 -7.34
C GLY A 493 -17.28 -1.90 -6.13
N SER A 494 -18.59 -1.95 -6.37
CA SER A 494 -19.67 -2.35 -5.46
C SER A 494 -20.81 -2.97 -6.28
N HIS A 495 -21.92 -3.40 -5.66
CA HIS A 495 -23.10 -4.12 -6.21
C HIS A 495 -23.12 -5.64 -6.08
N PRO A 496 -22.07 -6.44 -6.41
CA PRO A 496 -22.20 -7.90 -6.41
C PRO A 496 -22.58 -8.52 -5.06
N HIS A 497 -22.64 -7.75 -3.97
CA HIS A 497 -22.89 -8.16 -2.60
C HIS A 497 -21.87 -9.15 -2.02
N VAL A 498 -20.86 -9.51 -2.81
CA VAL A 498 -19.69 -10.28 -2.40
C VAL A 498 -18.44 -9.48 -2.73
N SER A 499 -17.50 -9.48 -1.80
CA SER A 499 -16.21 -8.83 -1.94
C SER A 499 -15.27 -9.62 -2.86
N SER A 500 -14.40 -8.93 -3.57
CA SER A 500 -13.22 -9.52 -4.22
C SER A 500 -12.25 -10.09 -3.19
N ASP A 501 -11.49 -11.10 -3.62
CA ASP A 501 -10.46 -11.73 -2.78
C ASP A 501 -9.14 -10.95 -2.80
N SER A 502 -8.91 -10.11 -3.82
CA SER A 502 -7.65 -9.40 -4.01
C SER A 502 -7.82 -8.10 -4.81
N ILE A 503 -6.77 -7.28 -4.76
CA ILE A 503 -6.56 -6.14 -5.66
C ILE A 503 -5.90 -6.65 -6.94
N VAL A 504 -6.36 -6.19 -8.09
CA VAL A 504 -5.83 -6.55 -9.41
C VAL A 504 -5.08 -5.34 -10.01
N PRO A 505 -3.77 -5.45 -10.32
CA PRO A 505 -3.04 -4.40 -11.01
C PRO A 505 -3.28 -4.51 -12.52
N LEU A 506 -3.93 -3.50 -13.11
CA LEU A 506 -4.22 -3.45 -14.54
C LEU A 506 -3.03 -2.90 -15.34
N ALA A 507 -2.84 -3.43 -16.55
CA ALA A 507 -1.86 -2.95 -17.54
C ALA A 507 -0.43 -2.75 -16.97
N GLY A 508 0.08 -3.72 -16.22
CA GLY A 508 1.41 -3.63 -15.61
C GLY A 508 1.47 -2.77 -14.34
N GLY A 509 0.32 -2.46 -13.75
CA GLY A 509 0.22 -1.70 -12.49
C GLY A 509 -0.22 -0.26 -12.66
N ASP A 510 -0.60 0.20 -13.86
CA ASP A 510 -1.08 1.57 -14.08
C ASP A 510 -2.21 1.94 -13.11
N VAL A 511 -3.11 1.00 -12.83
CA VAL A 511 -4.32 1.18 -12.01
C VAL A 511 -4.52 -0.02 -11.11
N ALA A 512 -4.91 0.24 -9.86
CA ALA A 512 -5.42 -0.78 -8.97
C ALA A 512 -6.93 -0.94 -9.12
N GLU A 513 -7.39 -2.15 -9.38
CA GLU A 513 -8.80 -2.51 -9.42
C GLU A 513 -9.17 -3.36 -8.21
N VAL A 514 -10.22 -2.94 -7.50
CA VAL A 514 -11.00 -3.80 -6.62
C VAL A 514 -12.35 -3.98 -7.28
N TYR A 515 -12.61 -5.18 -7.84
CA TYR A 515 -13.83 -5.42 -8.61
C TYR A 515 -15.11 -5.22 -7.79
N SER A 516 -15.10 -5.62 -6.51
CA SER A 516 -16.23 -5.43 -5.61
C SER A 516 -15.80 -5.35 -4.15
N LEU A 517 -16.34 -4.39 -3.40
CA LEU A 517 -16.27 -4.34 -1.95
C LEU A 517 -17.38 -5.14 -1.27
N GLY A 518 -18.42 -5.56 -1.99
CA GLY A 518 -19.56 -6.28 -1.45
C GLY A 518 -20.38 -5.46 -0.46
N ASN A 519 -21.02 -6.12 0.51
CA ASN A 519 -21.89 -5.45 1.48
C ASN A 519 -21.11 -4.87 2.64
N PHE A 520 -21.40 -3.62 3.00
CA PHE A 520 -20.94 -3.04 4.26
C PHE A 520 -21.97 -3.19 5.37
N LEU A 521 -23.08 -2.45 5.29
CA LEU A 521 -24.19 -2.51 6.26
C LEU A 521 -25.48 -2.78 5.50
N PHE A 522 -25.79 -4.06 5.28
CA PHE A 522 -26.90 -4.51 4.43
C PHE A 522 -27.53 -5.78 5.00
N ASP A 523 -28.82 -6.01 4.77
CA ASP A 523 -29.59 -7.10 5.39
C ASP A 523 -29.47 -8.50 4.74
N GLN A 524 -28.27 -8.84 4.24
CA GLN A 524 -27.94 -10.14 3.67
C GLN A 524 -26.99 -10.94 4.58
N ARG A 525 -27.16 -12.28 4.61
CA ARG A 525 -26.41 -13.18 5.50
C ARG A 525 -25.06 -13.60 4.91
N ALA A 526 -24.16 -14.09 5.76
CA ALA A 526 -22.81 -14.50 5.36
C ALA A 526 -22.80 -15.70 4.39
N GLU A 527 -23.87 -16.51 4.36
CA GLU A 527 -24.04 -17.61 3.40
C GLU A 527 -24.11 -17.14 1.94
N ARG A 528 -24.45 -15.87 1.71
CA ARG A 528 -24.69 -15.32 0.37
C ARG A 528 -23.93 -14.02 0.09
N SER A 529 -23.40 -13.35 1.11
CA SER A 529 -22.78 -12.04 0.98
C SER A 529 -21.53 -11.92 1.83
N SER A 530 -20.58 -11.12 1.35
CA SER A 530 -19.36 -10.76 2.07
C SER A 530 -19.07 -9.28 1.86
N GLY A 531 -18.23 -8.73 2.73
CA GLY A 531 -17.84 -7.32 2.71
C GLY A 531 -16.34 -7.17 2.89
N SER A 532 -15.78 -6.17 2.24
CA SER A 532 -14.43 -5.69 2.47
C SER A 532 -14.44 -4.16 2.51
N MET A 533 -13.44 -3.59 3.18
CA MET A 533 -13.12 -2.18 3.17
C MET A 533 -11.80 -1.96 2.44
N LEU A 534 -11.71 -0.92 1.62
CA LEU A 534 -10.45 -0.49 1.04
C LEU A 534 -9.88 0.63 1.88
N GLU A 535 -8.69 0.44 2.46
CA GLU A 535 -7.85 1.54 2.93
C GLU A 535 -7.07 2.08 1.73
N LEU A 536 -7.16 3.38 1.48
CA LEU A 536 -6.45 4.05 0.40
C LEU A 536 -5.57 5.15 0.99
N ARG A 537 -4.25 5.01 0.85
CA ARG A 537 -3.29 6.05 1.20
C ARG A 537 -3.00 6.91 -0.01
N VAL A 538 -2.97 8.22 0.18
CA VAL A 538 -2.54 9.19 -0.82
C VAL A 538 -1.27 9.85 -0.32
N PHE A 539 -0.22 9.82 -1.14
CA PHE A 539 1.07 10.42 -0.82
C PHE A 539 1.20 11.82 -1.44
N ALA A 540 2.12 12.63 -0.92
CA ALA A 540 2.31 14.02 -1.33
C ALA A 540 2.56 14.19 -2.84
N GLN A 541 3.22 13.22 -3.48
CA GLN A 541 3.43 13.23 -4.92
C GLN A 541 2.21 12.81 -5.76
N GLY A 542 1.06 12.53 -5.13
CA GLY A 542 -0.20 12.16 -5.80
C GLY A 542 -0.31 10.69 -6.18
N THR A 543 0.64 9.85 -5.76
CA THR A 543 0.54 8.39 -5.86
C THR A 543 -0.35 7.83 -4.75
N ILE A 544 -0.84 6.60 -4.95
CA ILE A 544 -1.72 5.91 -4.02
C ILE A 544 -1.24 4.50 -3.68
N PHE A 545 -1.55 4.06 -2.47
CA PHE A 545 -1.39 2.66 -2.07
C PHE A 545 -2.71 2.11 -1.49
N PRO A 546 -3.38 1.17 -2.18
CA PRO A 546 -4.58 0.51 -1.70
C PRO A 546 -4.27 -0.73 -0.85
N ARG A 547 -5.06 -0.98 0.18
CA ARG A 547 -5.06 -2.22 0.99
C ARG A 547 -6.49 -2.69 1.23
N LEU A 548 -6.78 -3.93 0.83
CA LEU A 548 -8.09 -4.54 1.03
C LEU A 548 -8.17 -5.21 2.40
N ILE A 549 -9.23 -4.91 3.15
CA ILE A 549 -9.46 -5.39 4.51
C ILE A 549 -10.79 -6.14 4.54
N PRO A 550 -10.79 -7.47 4.76
CA PRO A 550 -12.02 -8.22 4.94
C PRO A 550 -12.82 -7.71 6.15
N LEU A 551 -14.13 -7.59 5.99
CA LEU A 551 -15.04 -7.20 7.06
C LEU A 551 -15.85 -8.40 7.55
N PRO A 552 -16.25 -8.42 8.84
CA PRO A 552 -17.25 -9.36 9.28
C PRO A 552 -18.63 -9.00 8.70
N ASN A 553 -19.53 -9.97 8.61
CA ASN A 553 -20.92 -9.69 8.23
C ASN A 553 -21.67 -9.05 9.42
N TYR A 554 -21.74 -7.73 9.44
CA TYR A 554 -22.35 -6.96 10.54
C TYR A 554 -23.83 -7.25 10.76
N PHE A 555 -24.58 -7.58 9.69
CA PHE A 555 -25.97 -7.99 9.83
C PHE A 555 -26.11 -9.30 10.60
N GLU A 556 -25.29 -10.29 10.27
CA GLU A 556 -25.28 -11.57 10.97
C GLU A 556 -24.75 -11.46 12.40
N MET A 557 -23.75 -10.62 12.63
CA MET A 557 -23.27 -10.30 13.97
C MET A 557 -24.37 -9.69 14.85
N GLY A 558 -25.10 -8.69 14.36
CA GLY A 558 -26.15 -8.02 15.14
C GLY A 558 -27.43 -8.84 15.32
N ARG A 559 -27.58 -9.94 14.56
CA ARG A 559 -28.69 -10.89 14.71
C ARG A 559 -28.50 -11.85 15.88
N LYS A 560 -27.25 -12.24 16.16
CA LYS A 560 -26.85 -13.09 17.28
C LYS A 560 -26.90 -12.29 18.57
#